data_AF-A0A352ANP6-F1
#
_entry.id   AF-A0A352ANP6-F1
#
_cell.length_a   1.000
_cell.length_b   1.000
_cell.length_c   1.000
_cell.angle_alpha   90.00
_cell.angle_beta   90.00
_cell.angle_gamma   90.00
#
_symmetry.space_group_name_H-M   'P 1'
#
loop_
_entity.id
_entity.type
_entity.pdbx_description
1 polymer ?
#
loop_
_entity_poly.entity_id
_entity_poly.type
_entity_poly.pdbx_seq_one_letter_code
_entity_poly.pdbx_strand_id
1 'polypeptide(L)' 'MTGQMCWLSRSGGDTDKVLHLRLYPNQSWQPYTAFRQYAVPDYPIPGGSKGWATYQKLLKNGWVLIKSSAAEQCELVVGC' A
#
# COMPACT_ATOMS: atom_id res chain seq x y z
N MET A 1 -5.06 -13.01 10.47
CA MET A 1 -5.56 -11.63 10.30
C MET A 1 -4.80 -11.03 9.13
N THR A 2 -5.48 -10.74 8.03
CA THR A 2 -4.86 -10.13 6.84
C THR A 2 -5.20 -8.65 6.81
N GLY A 3 -4.18 -7.80 6.63
CA GLY A 3 -4.36 -6.35 6.55
C GLY A 3 -4.78 -5.90 5.15
N GLN A 4 -4.97 -4.59 5.02
CA GLN A 4 -5.30 -3.92 3.77
C GLN A 4 -4.13 -3.05 3.32
N MET A 5 -3.98 -2.91 2.01
CA MET A 5 -2.93 -2.11 1.39
C MET A 5 -3.51 -1.18 0.32
N CYS A 6 -3.03 0.05 0.27
CA CYS A 6 -3.54 1.11 -0.61
C CYS A 6 -2.36 1.91 -1.17
N TRP A 7 -2.37 2.18 -2.46
CA TRP A 7 -1.38 3.07 -3.08
C TRP A 7 -1.86 4.50 -2.96
N LEU A 8 -1.12 5.32 -2.22
CA LEU A 8 -1.43 6.75 -2.06
C LEU A 8 -0.35 7.58 -2.75
N SER A 9 -0.77 8.53 -3.58
CA SER A 9 0.13 9.53 -4.16
C SER A 9 0.52 10.53 -3.08
N ARG A 10 1.82 10.83 -2.97
CA ARG A 10 2.24 11.91 -2.08
C ARG A 10 1.76 13.24 -2.69
N SER A 11 1.07 14.06 -1.89
CA SER A 11 0.51 15.36 -2.29
C SER A 11 1.53 16.15 -3.12
N GLY A 12 1.24 16.35 -4.41
CA GLY A 12 2.02 17.22 -5.30
C GLY A 12 2.75 16.56 -6.48
N GLY A 13 2.75 15.23 -6.65
CA GLY A 13 3.38 14.61 -7.81
C GLY A 13 2.77 13.25 -8.18
N ASP A 14 2.28 13.12 -9.42
CA ASP A 14 1.63 11.92 -9.97
C ASP A 14 2.55 10.68 -9.98
N THR A 15 3.86 10.87 -9.89
CA THR A 15 4.87 9.84 -10.11
C THR A 15 5.31 9.07 -8.85
N ASP A 16 5.17 9.62 -7.64
CA ASP A 16 5.65 8.97 -6.41
C ASP A 16 4.47 8.39 -5.61
N LYS A 17 3.94 7.27 -6.08
CA LYS A 17 2.95 6.47 -5.33
C LYS A 17 3.66 5.65 -4.26
N VAL A 18 3.17 5.74 -3.03
CA VAL A 18 3.71 5.04 -1.87
C VAL A 18 2.68 4.05 -1.33
N LEU A 19 3.13 2.82 -1.09
CA LEU A 19 2.27 1.80 -0.47
C LEU A 19 1.98 2.15 0.99
N HIS A 20 0.71 2.26 1.34
CA HIS A 20 0.24 2.39 2.72
C HIS A 20 -0.48 1.11 3.14
N LEU A 21 -0.30 0.76 4.40
CA LEU A 21 -0.81 -0.46 5.02
C LEU A 21 -1.69 -0.06 6.21
N ARG A 22 -2.73 -0.84 6.44
CA ARG A 22 -3.50 -0.82 7.69
C ARG A 22 -3.87 -2.24 8.10
N LEU A 23 -3.79 -2.54 9.39
CA LEU A 23 -4.17 -3.86 9.91
C LEU A 23 -5.69 -3.97 10.11
N TYR A 24 -6.32 -2.85 10.43
CA TYR A 24 -7.76 -2.77 10.68
C TYR A 24 -8.37 -1.63 9.85
N PRO A 25 -9.61 -1.76 9.38
CA PRO A 25 -10.28 -0.72 8.58
C PRO A 25 -10.46 0.60 9.36
N ASN A 26 -10.55 0.52 10.69
CA ASN A 26 -10.65 1.69 11.58
C ASN A 26 -9.30 2.37 11.87
N GLN A 27 -8.17 1.80 11.42
CA GLN A 27 -6.87 2.44 11.58
C GLN A 27 -6.57 3.38 10.42
N SER A 28 -5.85 4.46 10.73
CA SER A 28 -5.29 5.36 9.73
C SER A 28 -4.32 4.62 8.82
N TRP A 29 -4.30 4.98 7.55
CA TRP A 29 -3.31 4.50 6.60
C TRP A 29 -1.91 4.90 7.05
N GLN A 30 -1.02 3.92 7.25
CA GLN A 30 0.38 4.20 7.57
C GLN A 30 1.27 3.75 6.42
N PRO A 31 2.36 4.45 6.13
CA PRO A 31 3.27 4.04 5.07
C PRO A 31 3.86 2.67 5.39
N TYR A 32 4.16 1.87 4.36
CA TYR A 32 4.74 0.54 4.52
C TYR A 32 6.03 0.54 5.38
N THR A 33 6.77 1.65 5.39
CA THR A 33 7.97 1.86 6.22
C THR A 33 7.71 1.82 7.72
N ALA A 34 6.49 2.13 8.17
CA ALA A 34 6.10 2.01 9.58
C ALA A 34 6.01 0.53 10.00
N PHE A 35 5.65 -0.36 9.07
CA PHE A 35 5.51 -1.78 9.31
C PHE A 35 6.76 -2.56 8.90
N ARG A 36 7.89 -2.36 9.58
CA ARG A 36 9.17 -3.02 9.26
C ARG A 36 9.11 -4.56 9.21
N GLN A 37 8.14 -5.16 9.91
CA GLN A 37 7.90 -6.61 9.90
C GLN A 37 7.37 -7.13 8.54
N TYR A 38 6.63 -6.28 7.82
CA TYR A 38 6.06 -6.59 6.50
C TYR A 38 6.86 -5.93 5.38
N ALA A 39 7.47 -4.78 5.68
CA ALA A 39 8.32 -4.04 4.76
C ALA A 39 9.48 -4.93 4.29
N VAL A 40 9.51 -5.18 2.99
CA VAL A 40 10.68 -5.75 2.35
C VAL A 40 11.65 -4.59 2.14
N PRO A 41 12.91 -4.69 2.59
CA PRO A 41 13.93 -3.68 2.27
C PRO A 41 13.99 -3.55 0.74
N ASP A 42 13.57 -2.38 0.27
CA ASP A 42 13.41 -2.08 -1.14
C ASP A 42 14.81 -2.09 -1.77
N TYR A 43 14.98 -2.85 -2.87
CA TYR A 43 16.18 -2.71 -3.69
C TYR A 43 16.15 -1.29 -4.28
N PRO A 44 17.28 -0.55 -4.31
CA PRO A 44 17.32 0.79 -4.88
C PRO A 44 17.19 0.71 -6.40
N ILE A 45 15.96 0.53 -6.90
CA ILE A 45 15.64 0.58 -8.32
C ILE A 45 15.34 2.04 -8.66
N PRO A 46 16.18 2.72 -9.45
CA PRO A 46 15.92 4.11 -9.83
C PRO A 46 14.61 4.20 -10.64
N GLY A 47 13.66 4.99 -10.14
CA GLY A 47 12.34 5.20 -10.79
C GLY A 47 11.25 4.18 -10.43
N GLY A 48 11.52 3.23 -9.52
CA GLY A 48 10.52 2.27 -9.05
C GLY A 48 9.55 2.88 -8.02
N SER A 49 8.29 2.42 -8.02
CA SER A 49 7.32 2.78 -6.97
C SER A 49 7.73 2.19 -5.63
N LYS A 50 7.82 3.04 -4.60
CA LYS A 50 8.29 2.67 -3.26
C LYS A 50 7.30 1.70 -2.60
N GLY A 51 7.77 0.47 -2.33
CA GLY A 51 6.96 -0.57 -1.70
C GLY A 51 6.40 -1.62 -2.68
N TRP A 52 6.83 -1.66 -3.94
CA TRP A 52 6.36 -2.67 -4.91
C TRP A 52 6.70 -4.11 -4.47
N ALA A 53 7.91 -4.33 -3.97
CA ALA A 53 8.32 -5.62 -3.42
C ALA A 53 7.48 -6.01 -2.19
N THR A 54 7.18 -5.03 -1.34
CA THR A 54 6.31 -5.22 -0.18
C THR A 54 4.89 -5.58 -0.62
N TYR A 55 4.34 -4.90 -1.62
CA TYR A 55 3.03 -5.21 -2.20
C TYR A 55 2.96 -6.65 -2.69
N GLN A 56 3.95 -7.12 -3.47
CA GLN A 56 3.97 -8.50 -3.95
C GLN A 56 4.02 -9.52 -2.80
N LYS A 57 4.80 -9.26 -1.76
CA LYS A 57 4.89 -10.13 -0.58
C LYS A 57 3.55 -10.17 0.16
N LEU A 58 2.93 -9.03 0.37
CA LEU A 58 1.65 -8.92 1.09
C LEU A 58 0.51 -9.57 0.30
N LEU A 59 0.48 -9.38 -1.03
CA LEU A 59 -0.50 -10.02 -1.92
C LEU A 59 -0.42 -11.55 -1.83
N LYS A 60 0.79 -12.11 -1.81
CA LYS A 60 1.01 -13.56 -1.58
C LYS A 60 0.57 -14.02 -0.18
N ASN A 61 0.60 -13.12 0.81
CA ASN A 61 0.13 -13.39 2.18
C ASN A 61 -1.39 -13.14 2.35
N GLY A 62 -2.14 -12.93 1.26
CA GLY A 62 -3.59 -12.74 1.30
C GLY A 62 -4.04 -11.36 1.79
N TRP A 63 -3.17 -10.35 1.69
CA TRP A 63 -3.57 -8.97 1.97
C TRP A 63 -4.50 -8.43 0.88
N VAL A 64 -5.43 -7.58 1.27
CA VAL A 64 -6.43 -7.01 0.35
C VAL A 64 -5.90 -5.69 -0.22
N LEU A 65 -5.73 -5.64 -1.54
CA LEU A 65 -5.42 -4.40 -2.24
C LEU A 65 -6.69 -3.56 -2.39
N ILE A 66 -6.69 -2.39 -1.80
CA ILE A 66 -7.73 -1.38 -1.96
C ILE A 66 -7.26 -0.41 -3.06
N LYS A 67 -8.05 -0.30 -4.12
CA LYS A 67 -7.74 0.58 -5.26
C LYS A 67 -8.04 2.02 -4.85
N SER A 68 -7.03 2.89 -4.91
CA SER A 68 -7.24 4.33 -4.78
C SER A 68 -7.78 4.86 -6.12
N SER A 69 -9.10 4.84 -6.28
CA SER A 69 -9.74 5.60 -7.34
C SER A 69 -9.86 7.05 -6.88
N ALA A 70 -8.98 7.89 -7.40
CA ALA A 70 -9.04 9.34 -7.37
C ALA A 70 -9.38 10.00 -6.01
N ALA A 71 -8.33 10.51 -5.38
CA ALA A 71 -8.33 11.66 -4.47
C ALA A 71 -8.91 11.53 -3.05
N GLU A 72 -9.93 10.74 -2.71
CA GLU A 72 -10.55 10.96 -1.36
C GLU A 72 -10.91 9.78 -0.46
N GLN A 73 -11.17 8.56 -0.90
CA GLN A 73 -11.51 7.48 0.04
C GLN A 73 -11.06 6.12 -0.51
N CYS A 74 -10.24 5.41 0.26
CA CYS A 74 -9.80 4.07 -0.10
C CYS A 74 -10.97 3.09 0.16
N GLU A 75 -11.87 2.92 -0.82
CA GLU A 75 -13.08 2.09 -0.76
C GLU A 75 -12.81 0.66 -1.28
N LEU A 76 -13.34 -0.32 -0.54
CA LEU A 76 -13.25 -1.75 -0.82
C LEU A 76 -13.85 -2.12 -2.17
N VAL A 77 -13.02 -2.59 -3.12
CA VAL A 77 -13.51 -3.39 -4.24
C VAL A 77 -13.70 -4.83 -3.75
N VAL A 78 -14.86 -5.12 -3.18
CA VAL A 78 -15.35 -6.50 -3.12
C VAL A 78 -15.96 -6.78 -4.50
N GLY A 79 -15.23 -7.52 -5.32
CA GLY A 79 -15.79 -8.08 -6.55
C GLY A 79 -16.80 -9.16 -6.21
N CYS A 80 -18.03 -8.99 -6.70
CA CYS A 80 -19.01 -10.08 -6.87
C CYS A 80 -18.50 -11.12 -7.86
#